data_AF-A0AB94IW40-F1
#
_entry.id   AF-A0AB94IW40-F1
#
_cell.length_a   1.000
_cell.length_b   1.000
_cell.length_c   1.000
_cell.angle_alpha   90.00
_cell.angle_beta   90.00
_cell.angle_gamma   90.00
#
_symmetry.space_group_name_H-M   'P 1'
#
loop_
_entity.id
_entity.type
_entity.pdbx_description
1 polymer ?
#
loop_
_entity_poly.entity_id
_entity_poly.type
_entity_poly.pdbx_seq_one_letter_code
_entity_poly.pdbx_strand_id
1 'polypeptide(L)' 'MTTVTRKEGENIEDTLRRFKKEVAKVGTLREARKREHYEKPSDAKKLKRAEAARKRKSMRRRNAG' A
#
# COMPACT_ATOMS: atom_id res chain seq x y z
N MET A 1 -3.21 -10.57 8.39
CA MET A 1 -2.04 -11.46 8.23
C MET A 1 -2.00 -11.91 6.77
N THR A 2 -0.88 -11.78 6.07
CA THR A 2 -0.74 -12.13 4.64
C THR A 2 -0.08 -13.49 4.49
N THR A 3 -0.70 -14.41 3.76
CA THR A 3 -0.17 -15.73 3.43
C THR A 3 0.07 -15.81 1.92
N VAL A 4 1.27 -16.23 1.51
CA VAL A 4 1.61 -16.47 0.09
C VAL A 4 2.20 -17.87 -0.01
N THR A 5 1.50 -18.75 -0.73
CA THR A 5 1.94 -20.12 -0.98
C THR A 5 2.74 -20.17 -2.27
N ARG A 6 3.88 -20.86 -2.26
CA ARG A 6 4.70 -21.09 -3.45
C ARG A 6 3.97 -22.02 -4.42
N LYS A 7 4.00 -21.71 -5.72
CA LYS A 7 3.47 -22.60 -6.76
C LYS A 7 4.54 -23.60 -7.20
N GLU A 8 4.12 -24.76 -7.70
CA GLU A 8 5.04 -25.74 -8.29
C GLU A 8 5.82 -25.11 -9.47
N GLY A 9 7.13 -25.37 -9.51
CA GLY A 9 8.03 -24.80 -10.53
C GLY A 9 8.41 -23.33 -10.34
N GLU A 10 7.90 -22.65 -9.31
CA GLU A 10 8.16 -21.23 -9.12
C GLU A 10 9.49 -20.96 -8.41
N ASN A 11 10.24 -19.95 -8.89
CA ASN A 11 11.47 -19.51 -8.24
C ASN A 11 11.15 -18.85 -6.88
N ILE A 12 12.03 -19.07 -5.91
CA ILE A 12 11.86 -18.53 -4.55
C ILE A 12 11.84 -17.00 -4.55
N GLU A 13 12.63 -16.36 -5.42
CA GLU A 13 12.69 -14.91 -5.55
C GLU A 13 11.35 -14.30 -6.02
N ASP A 14 10.66 -14.97 -6.95
CA ASP A 14 9.33 -14.55 -7.42
C ASP A 14 8.28 -14.65 -6.30
N THR A 15 8.37 -15.69 -5.49
CA THR A 15 7.50 -15.87 -4.32
C THR A 15 7.74 -14.76 -3.29
N LEU A 16 9.00 -14.44 -3.00
CA LEU A 16 9.37 -13.33 -2.11
C LEU A 16 8.92 -11.97 -2.65
N ARG A 17 9.04 -11.73 -3.96
CA ARG A 17 8.57 -10.49 -4.59
C ARG A 17 7.07 -10.30 -4.41
N ARG A 18 6.27 -11.36 -4.65
CA ARG A 18 4.81 -11.31 -4.45
C ARG A 18 4.44 -11.14 -2.98
N PHE A 19 5.13 -11.84 -2.07
CA PHE A 19 4.94 -11.67 -0.64
C PHE A 19 5.18 -10.22 -0.20
N LYS A 20 6.30 -9.61 -0.58
CA LYS A 20 6.59 -8.20 -0.31
C LYS A 20 5.50 -7.26 -0.87
N LYS A 21 5.00 -7.56 -2.07
CA LYS A 21 3.93 -6.77 -2.70
C LYS A 21 2.58 -6.92 -1.97
N GLU A 22 2.22 -8.13 -1.54
CA GLU A 22 1.02 -8.39 -0.74
C GLU A 22 1.09 -7.73 0.64
N VAL A 23 2.23 -7.82 1.34
CA VAL A 23 2.47 -7.11 2.62
C VAL A 23 2.31 -5.59 2.45
N ALA A 24 2.91 -5.04 1.38
CA ALA A 24 2.78 -3.61 1.08
C ALA A 24 1.34 -3.20 0.72
N LYS A 25 0.59 -4.08 0.04
CA LYS A 25 -0.80 -3.86 -0.37
C LYS A 25 -1.77 -3.85 0.82
N VAL A 26 -1.59 -4.78 1.77
CA VAL A 26 -2.40 -4.80 3.00
C VAL A 26 -2.14 -3.56 3.85
N GLY A 27 -0.93 -2.99 3.77
CA GLY A 27 -0.66 -1.70 4.36
C GLY A 27 -0.53 -1.73 5.90
N THR A 28 -0.42 -2.92 6.49
CA THR A 28 -0.28 -3.12 7.95
C THR A 28 0.85 -2.26 8.54
N LEU A 29 2.00 -2.19 7.86
CA LEU A 29 3.14 -1.38 8.30
C LEU A 29 2.85 0.13 8.24
N ARG A 30 2.10 0.56 7.23
CA ARG A 30 1.71 1.97 7.07
C ARG A 30 0.66 2.37 8.10
N GLU A 31 -0.25 1.46 8.42
CA GLU A 31 -1.25 1.66 9.46
C GLU A 31 -0.62 1.68 10.85
N ALA A 32 0.34 0.80 11.13
CA ALA A 32 1.14 0.82 12.36
C ALA A 32 1.82 2.18 12.53
N ARG A 33 2.56 2.66 11.52
CA ARG A 33 3.22 3.99 11.55
C ARG A 33 2.23 5.14 11.75
N LYS A 34 1.02 5.03 11.19
CA LYS A 34 -0.01 6.05 11.38
C LYS A 34 -0.58 6.09 12.81
N ARG A 35 -0.55 4.96 13.51
CA ARG A 35 -1.07 4.79 14.88
C ARG A 35 -0.01 5.01 15.96
N GLU A 36 1.27 5.14 15.59
CA GLU A 36 2.37 5.42 16.54
C GLU A 36 2.18 6.76 17.28
N HIS A 37 1.52 7.74 16.66
CA HIS A 37 1.24 9.04 17.26
C HIS A 37 -0.23 9.42 17.08
N TYR A 38 -0.80 10.11 18.07
CA TYR A 38 -2.15 10.64 17.95
C TYR A 38 -2.19 11.71 16.86
N GLU A 39 -3.05 11.50 15.86
CA GLU A 39 -3.33 12.48 14.81
C GLU A 39 -4.74 13.03 15.04
N LYS A 40 -4.87 14.35 15.17
CA LYS A 40 -6.17 15.00 15.35
C LYS A 40 -7.10 14.66 14.17
N PRO A 41 -8.40 14.37 14.40
CA PRO A 41 -9.32 13.94 13.34
C PRO A 41 -9.38 14.87 12.12
N SER A 42 -9.20 16.18 12.33
CA SER A 42 -9.14 17.18 11.27
C SER A 42 -7.93 16.99 10.35
N ASP A 43 -6.78 16.68 10.92
CA ASP A 43 -5.51 16.58 10.18
C ASP A 43 -5.45 15.23 9.45
N ALA A 44 -5.92 14.16 10.09
CA ALA A 44 -6.13 12.87 9.44
C ALA A 44 -7.08 12.98 8.22
N LYS A 45 -8.14 13.81 8.31
CA LYS A 45 -9.09 14.06 7.21
C LYS A 45 -8.45 14.88 6.09
N LYS A 46 -7.64 15.89 6.41
CA LYS A 46 -6.86 16.67 5.43
C LYS A 46 -5.86 15.78 4.69
N LEU A 47 -5.10 14.95 5.41
CA LEU A 47 -4.11 14.04 4.84
C LEU A 47 -4.77 13.02 3.90
N LYS A 48 -5.87 12.38 4.31
CA LYS A 48 -6.64 11.46 3.46
C LYS A 48 -7.10 12.11 2.16
N ARG A 49 -7.61 13.35 2.21
CA ARG A 49 -8.04 14.09 1.01
C ARG A 49 -6.87 14.39 0.07
N ALA A 50 -5.73 14.83 0.61
CA ALA A 50 -4.54 15.12 -0.16
C ALA A 50 -3.97 13.86 -0.87
N GLU A 51 -3.92 12.73 -0.16
CA GLU A 51 -3.49 11.46 -0.73
C GLU A 51 -4.42 10.97 -1.86
N ALA A 52 -5.74 11.07 -1.68
CA ALA A 52 -6.70 10.71 -2.71
C ALA A 52 -6.55 11.57 -3.98
N ALA A 53 -6.34 12.88 -3.81
CA ALA A 53 -6.08 13.79 -4.93
C ALA A 53 -4.79 13.45 -5.67
N ARG A 54 -3.70 13.17 -4.95
CA ARG A 54 -2.42 12.71 -5.54
C ARG A 54 -2.59 11.42 -6.33
N LYS A 55 -3.33 10.44 -5.78
CA LYS A 55 -3.60 9.16 -6.44
C LYS A 55 -4.42 9.36 -7.74
N ARG A 56 -5.46 10.21 -7.70
CA ARG A 56 -6.25 10.57 -8.89
C ARG A 56 -5.40 11.25 -9.97
N LYS A 57 -4.53 12.20 -9.59
CA LYS A 57 -3.61 12.87 -10.54
C LYS A 57 -2.63 11.88 -11.18
N SER A 58 -2.06 10.97 -10.40
CA SER A 58 -1.17 9.91 -10.90
C SER A 58 -1.89 8.97 -11.88
N MET A 59 -3.11 8.54 -11.58
CA MET A 59 -3.89 7.68 -12.48
C MET A 59 -4.25 8.40 -13.77
N ARG A 60 -4.68 9.67 -13.69
CA ARG A 60 -5.00 10.46 -14.89
C ARG A 60 -3.79 10.65 -15.82
N ARG A 61 -2.60 10.83 -15.26
CA ARG A 61 -1.35 10.90 -16.05
C ARG A 61 -1.00 9.59 -16.75
N ARG A 62 -1.31 8.44 -16.12
CA ARG A 62 -1.06 7.11 -16.71
C ARG A 62 -2.01 6.75 -17.84
N ASN A 63 -3.26 7.21 -17.77
CA ASN A 63 -4.27 6.92 -18.79
C ASN A 63 -4.24 7.89 -19.98
N ALA A 64 -3.46 8.97 -19.88
CA ALA A 64 -3.36 10.02 -20.91
C ALA A 64 -2.15 9.87 -21.83
N GLY A 65 -1.42 8.75 -21.73
CA GLY A 65 -0.38 8.32 -22.66
C GLY A 65 -0.68 6.92 -23.14
#